data_AF-A0A3D5RSA5-F1
#
_entry.id   AF-A0A3D5RSA5-F1
#
_cell.length_a   1.000
_cell.length_b   1.000
_cell.length_c   1.000
_cell.angle_alpha   90.00
_cell.angle_beta   90.00
_cell.angle_gamma   90.00
#
_symmetry.space_group_name_H-M   'P 1'
#
loop_
_entity.id
_entity.type
_entity.pdbx_description
1 polymer ?
#
loop_
_entity_poly.entity_id
_entity_poly.type
_entity_poly.pdbx_seq_one_letter_code
_entity_poly.pdbx_strand_id
1 'polypeptide(L)'
;MPAIIHWKEDSLEKSAPWWSEKGAVQPKKVVIGGDNFSAEKVIRLASQGIAILWRGDFHNAKQLMQAIARRLDKRDRKTGSEEEKESSKIFYKYRQVRLQRARTLSAVLIPFGDDYLIPLKRAPDVREAIKQVRGLSGEGFVTPLSDLLGFISAFEWRKKGIEVSALAGLQSQRIYPHYGVFPPTRHDYVKLVADMPLPDSMESDSVAFDIGTGTGLLAAILVRRGVGRVIATDLMPRAIRCAQENFER
;
A
#
# COMPACT_ATOMS: atom_id res chain seq x y z
N MET A 1 -4.26 16.94 16.88
CA MET A 1 -5.15 15.88 17.41
C MET A 1 -5.47 14.92 16.27
N PRO A 2 -5.48 13.60 16.49
CA PRO A 2 -5.90 12.66 15.46
C PRO A 2 -7.33 12.96 15.02
N ALA A 3 -7.63 12.80 13.73
CA ALA A 3 -8.99 12.93 13.22
C ALA A 3 -9.88 11.89 13.91
N ILE A 4 -11.14 12.23 14.23
CA ILE A 4 -12.09 11.33 14.91
C ILE A 4 -13.31 11.11 14.02
N ILE A 5 -13.75 9.86 13.86
CA ILE A 5 -15.01 9.54 13.19
C ILE A 5 -16.08 9.19 14.22
N HIS A 6 -17.34 9.48 13.87
CA HIS A 6 -18.51 9.26 14.73
C HIS A 6 -19.53 8.38 14.02
N TRP A 7 -20.22 7.52 14.79
CA TRP A 7 -21.32 6.70 14.29
C TRP A 7 -22.31 6.37 15.40
N LYS A 8 -23.53 5.98 15.01
CA LYS A 8 -24.53 5.40 15.92
C LYS A 8 -24.48 3.88 15.89
N GLU A 9 -24.45 3.25 17.06
CA GLU A 9 -24.51 1.81 17.25
C GLU A 9 -25.37 1.51 18.48
N ASP A 10 -26.42 0.71 18.33
CA ASP A 10 -27.40 0.40 19.40
C ASP A 10 -27.99 1.66 20.06
N SER A 11 -28.30 2.67 19.24
CA SER A 11 -28.79 4.00 19.66
C SER A 11 -27.79 4.84 20.47
N LEU A 12 -26.56 4.36 20.68
CA LEU A 12 -25.48 5.10 21.33
C LEU A 12 -24.59 5.78 20.29
N GLU A 13 -24.21 7.02 20.58
CA GLU A 13 -23.15 7.71 19.84
C GLU A 13 -21.80 7.14 20.24
N LYS A 14 -21.02 6.71 19.26
CA LYS A 14 -19.67 6.18 19.43
C LYS A 14 -18.69 6.93 18.53
N SER A 15 -17.42 6.90 18.93
CA SER A 15 -16.35 7.53 18.17
C SER A 15 -15.05 6.78 18.31
N ALA A 16 -14.16 6.93 17.33
CA ALA A 16 -12.81 6.38 17.37
C ALA A 16 -11.84 7.24 16.53
N PRO A 17 -10.54 7.22 16.86
CA PRO A 17 -9.51 7.79 16.02
C PRO A 17 -9.57 7.22 14.59
N TRP A 18 -9.49 8.09 13.60
CA TRP A 18 -9.36 7.77 12.19
C TRP A 18 -7.89 7.70 11.80
N TRP A 19 -7.53 6.65 11.07
CA TRP A 19 -6.21 6.53 10.49
C TRP A 19 -6.29 6.01 9.05
N SER A 20 -5.55 6.67 8.16
CA SER A 20 -5.26 6.15 6.82
C SER A 20 -3.86 6.57 6.42
N GLU A 21 -2.98 5.57 6.29
CA GLU A 21 -1.61 5.76 5.83
C GLU A 21 -1.56 6.26 4.37
N LYS A 22 -2.56 5.90 3.55
CA LYS A 22 -2.65 6.33 2.14
C LYS A 22 -3.34 7.68 1.96
N GLY A 23 -3.64 8.40 3.04
CA GLY A 23 -4.30 9.69 2.99
C GLY A 23 -5.75 9.62 2.52
N ALA A 24 -6.47 8.54 2.81
CA ALA A 24 -7.91 8.49 2.56
C ALA A 24 -8.63 9.58 3.36
N VAL A 25 -9.55 10.27 2.68
CA VAL A 25 -10.33 11.36 3.28
C VAL A 25 -11.14 10.80 4.45
N GLN A 26 -11.08 11.51 5.58
CA GLN A 26 -11.88 11.19 6.76
C GLN A 26 -13.38 11.12 6.39
N PRO A 27 -14.05 10.00 6.67
CA PRO A 27 -15.48 9.87 6.43
C PRO A 27 -16.29 10.86 7.25
N LYS A 28 -17.18 11.62 6.59
CA LYS A 28 -18.12 12.54 7.28
C LYS A 28 -19.33 11.81 7.87
N LYS A 29 -19.68 10.66 7.29
CA LYS A 29 -20.81 9.83 7.72
C LYS A 29 -20.40 8.37 7.72
N VAL A 30 -20.67 7.70 8.84
CA VAL A 30 -20.36 6.29 9.05
C VAL A 30 -21.63 5.56 9.48
N VAL A 31 -21.88 4.39 8.90
CA VAL A 31 -22.97 3.50 9.28
C VAL A 31 -22.42 2.13 9.64
N ILE A 32 -23.12 1.39 10.51
CA ILE A 32 -22.78 0.00 10.79
C ILE A 32 -23.22 -0.89 9.63
N GLY A 33 -22.34 -1.80 9.21
CA GLY A 33 -22.66 -2.85 8.25
C GLY A 33 -22.03 -4.18 8.63
N GLY A 34 -22.47 -5.25 7.98
CA GLY A 34 -21.99 -6.60 8.26
C GLY A 34 -22.35 -7.57 7.14
N ASP A 35 -22.40 -8.85 7.45
CA ASP A 35 -22.45 -9.96 6.49
C ASP A 35 -23.66 -9.93 5.52
N ASN A 36 -24.71 -9.18 5.87
CA ASN A 36 -25.89 -8.96 5.02
C ASN A 36 -25.71 -7.86 3.95
N PHE A 37 -24.55 -7.19 3.86
CA PHE A 37 -24.31 -6.14 2.88
C PHE A 37 -23.80 -6.72 1.56
N SER A 38 -24.48 -6.39 0.46
CA SER A 38 -24.01 -6.67 -0.89
C SER A 38 -22.99 -5.64 -1.38
N ALA A 39 -22.17 -6.02 -2.36
CA ALA A 39 -21.23 -5.11 -3.01
C ALA A 39 -21.95 -3.91 -3.65
N GLU A 40 -23.12 -4.12 -4.26
CA GLU A 40 -23.95 -3.06 -4.83
C GLU A 40 -24.39 -2.04 -3.78
N LYS A 41 -24.83 -2.52 -2.61
CA LYS A 41 -25.22 -1.65 -1.49
C LYS A 41 -24.04 -0.80 -1.02
N VAL A 42 -22.87 -1.41 -0.85
CA VAL A 42 -21.65 -0.69 -0.44
C VAL A 42 -21.23 0.34 -1.48
N ILE A 43 -21.21 -0.01 -2.77
CA ILE A 43 -20.87 0.93 -3.85
C ILE A 43 -21.84 2.12 -3.84
N ARG A 44 -23.14 1.88 -3.66
CA ARG A 44 -24.15 2.94 -3.56
C ARG A 44 -23.88 3.87 -2.37
N LEU A 45 -23.67 3.32 -1.18
CA LEU A 45 -23.36 4.10 0.02
C LEU A 45 -22.06 4.91 -0.14
N ALA A 46 -21.02 4.29 -0.68
CA ALA A 46 -19.74 4.95 -0.93
C ALA A 46 -19.87 6.12 -1.92
N SER A 47 -20.71 5.97 -2.95
CA SER A 47 -20.98 7.06 -3.91
C SER A 47 -21.70 8.26 -3.28
N GLN A 48 -22.38 8.05 -2.15
CA GLN A 48 -23.01 9.10 -1.33
C GLN A 48 -22.07 9.65 -0.25
N GLY A 49 -20.80 9.23 -0.22
CA GLY A 49 -19.83 9.63 0.81
C GLY A 49 -20.05 8.96 2.17
N ILE A 50 -20.81 7.87 2.22
CA ILE A 50 -21.09 7.11 3.44
C ILE A 50 -20.11 5.95 3.55
N ALA A 51 -19.30 5.95 4.61
CA ALA A 51 -18.45 4.81 4.95
C ALA A 51 -19.20 3.81 5.83
N ILE A 52 -18.76 2.56 5.79
CA ILE A 52 -19.34 1.44 6.52
C ILE A 52 -18.33 0.93 7.53
N LEU A 53 -18.64 1.08 8.82
CA LEU A 53 -17.92 0.39 9.86
C LEU A 53 -18.36 -1.07 9.90
N TRP A 54 -17.46 -1.98 9.57
CA TRP A 54 -17.77 -3.39 9.46
C TRP A 54 -17.82 -4.06 10.84
N ARG A 55 -18.92 -4.77 11.11
CA ARG A 55 -19.18 -5.57 12.32
C ARG A 55 -19.49 -7.03 12.03
N GLY A 56 -19.43 -7.44 10.76
CA GLY A 56 -19.57 -8.84 10.36
C GLY A 56 -18.26 -9.62 10.52
N ASP A 57 -18.17 -10.73 9.81
CA ASP A 57 -16.98 -11.56 9.79
C ASP A 57 -15.85 -10.97 8.92
N PHE A 58 -14.59 -11.12 9.35
CA PHE A 58 -13.44 -10.56 8.63
C PHE A 58 -13.21 -11.18 7.25
N HIS A 59 -13.43 -12.50 7.09
CA HIS A 59 -13.29 -13.17 5.80
C HIS A 59 -14.37 -12.69 4.83
N ASN A 60 -15.59 -12.48 5.31
CA ASN A 60 -16.68 -11.93 4.51
C ASN A 60 -16.36 -10.49 4.07
N ALA A 61 -15.76 -9.67 4.95
CA ALA A 61 -15.28 -8.33 4.59
C ALA A 61 -14.27 -8.37 3.43
N LYS A 62 -13.29 -9.30 3.47
CA LYS A 62 -12.32 -9.52 2.39
C LYS A 62 -13.01 -9.92 1.08
N GLN A 63 -13.95 -10.86 1.13
CA GLN A 63 -14.68 -11.32 -0.05
C GLN A 63 -15.54 -10.20 -0.65
N LEU A 64 -16.24 -9.44 0.19
CA LEU A 64 -17.00 -8.26 -0.21
C LEU A 64 -16.08 -7.24 -0.91
N MET A 65 -14.88 -7.02 -0.36
CA MET A 65 -13.93 -6.09 -0.97
C MET A 65 -13.48 -6.54 -2.35
N GLN A 66 -13.15 -7.82 -2.53
CA GLN A 66 -12.84 -8.37 -3.85
C GLN A 66 -14.03 -8.27 -4.81
N ALA A 67 -15.24 -8.48 -4.32
CA ALA A 67 -16.47 -8.40 -5.11
C ALA A 67 -16.79 -6.97 -5.57
N ILE A 68 -16.46 -5.95 -4.76
CA ILE A 68 -16.54 -4.53 -5.13
C ILE A 68 -15.48 -4.22 -6.20
N ALA A 69 -14.22 -4.61 -5.98
CA ALA A 69 -13.13 -4.36 -6.92
C ALA A 69 -13.44 -4.90 -8.32
N ARG A 70 -13.87 -6.16 -8.44
CA ARG A 70 -14.26 -6.78 -9.72
C ARG A 70 -15.39 -6.03 -10.43
N ARG A 71 -16.36 -5.50 -9.68
CA ARG A 71 -17.49 -4.74 -10.27
C ARG A 71 -17.03 -3.39 -10.80
N LEU A 72 -16.13 -2.71 -10.09
CA LEU A 72 -15.53 -1.47 -10.56
C LEU A 72 -14.70 -1.72 -11.83
N ASP A 73 -13.88 -2.79 -11.85
CA ASP A 73 -13.10 -3.18 -13.04
C ASP A 73 -13.99 -3.47 -14.27
N LYS A 74 -15.12 -4.15 -14.06
CA LYS A 74 -16.08 -4.44 -15.16
C LYS A 74 -16.76 -3.17 -15.69
N ARG A 75 -17.01 -2.17 -14.84
CA ARG A 75 -17.58 -0.88 -15.26
C ARG A 75 -16.57 -0.10 -16.09
N ASP A 76 -15.32 -0.02 -15.64
CA ASP A 76 -14.24 0.71 -16.32
C ASP A 76 -14.01 0.17 -17.74
N ARG A 77 -14.04 -1.15 -17.93
CA ARG A 77 -13.89 -1.79 -19.25
C ARG A 77 -15.07 -1.49 -20.20
N LYS A 78 -16.30 -1.39 -19.68
CA LYS A 78 -17.48 -1.08 -20.50
C LYS A 78 -17.52 0.38 -20.96
N THR A 79 -16.94 1.29 -20.19
CA THR A 79 -16.86 2.71 -20.53
C THR A 79 -15.63 3.06 -21.39
N GLY A 80 -14.76 2.08 -21.66
CA GLY A 80 -13.51 2.26 -22.40
C GLY A 80 -13.55 1.85 -23.87
N SER A 81 -14.72 1.52 -24.41
CA SER A 81 -14.91 1.25 -25.83
C SER A 81 -15.54 2.46 -26.51
N GLU A 82 -14.84 2.94 -27.53
CA GLU A 82 -15.23 3.98 -28.49
C GLU A 82 -14.96 5.43 -28.03
N GLU A 83 -14.06 6.07 -28.80
CA GLU A 83 -13.71 7.49 -28.81
C GLU A 83 -12.84 8.03 -27.66
N GLU A 84 -11.66 8.55 -28.01
CA GLU A 84 -11.15 9.86 -27.55
C GLU A 84 -9.71 10.05 -28.11
N LYS A 85 -9.55 10.89 -29.15
CA LYS A 85 -8.28 11.16 -29.86
C LYS A 85 -7.36 12.18 -29.15
N GLU A 86 -7.60 12.48 -27.88
CA GLU A 86 -6.88 13.55 -27.16
C GLU A 86 -6.29 13.07 -25.82
N SER A 87 -4.97 12.87 -25.79
CA SER A 87 -4.23 12.23 -24.69
C SER A 87 -4.43 12.89 -23.31
N SER A 88 -4.71 14.19 -23.26
CA SER A 88 -4.92 14.93 -22.01
C SER A 88 -6.25 14.57 -21.33
N LYS A 89 -7.35 14.52 -22.10
CA LYS A 89 -8.69 14.15 -21.61
C LYS A 89 -8.73 12.70 -21.13
N ILE A 90 -8.02 11.80 -21.85
CA ILE A 90 -7.83 10.40 -21.44
C ILE A 90 -7.15 10.32 -20.07
N PHE A 91 -6.09 11.11 -19.83
CA PHE A 91 -5.38 11.12 -18.55
C PHE A 91 -6.24 11.65 -17.39
N TYR A 92 -6.99 12.75 -17.59
CA TYR A 92 -7.90 13.27 -16.56
C TYR A 92 -8.99 12.26 -16.19
N LYS A 93 -9.65 11.67 -17.19
CA LYS A 93 -10.67 10.63 -17.01
C LYS A 93 -10.11 9.41 -16.28
N TYR A 94 -8.92 8.95 -16.67
CA TYR A 94 -8.20 7.86 -16.00
C TYR A 94 -7.94 8.16 -14.52
N ARG A 95 -7.45 9.37 -14.20
CA ARG A 95 -7.22 9.78 -12.81
C ARG A 95 -8.51 9.87 -12.01
N GLN A 96 -9.59 10.41 -12.60
CA GLN A 96 -10.89 10.48 -11.95
C GLN A 96 -11.44 9.09 -11.62
N VAL A 97 -11.38 8.15 -12.57
CA VAL A 97 -11.80 6.75 -12.36
C VAL A 97 -10.99 6.11 -11.25
N ARG A 98 -9.65 6.26 -11.26
CA ARG A 98 -8.78 5.73 -10.19
C ARG A 98 -9.09 6.32 -8.82
N LEU A 99 -9.32 7.64 -8.75
CA LEU A 99 -9.69 8.30 -7.49
C LEU A 99 -11.04 7.81 -6.98
N GLN A 100 -12.04 7.68 -7.85
CA GLN A 100 -13.35 7.16 -7.48
C GLN A 100 -13.29 5.70 -7.02
N ARG A 101 -12.48 4.88 -7.70
CA ARG A 101 -12.18 3.51 -7.30
C ARG A 101 -11.57 3.49 -5.90
N ALA A 102 -10.50 4.25 -5.67
CA ALA A 102 -9.83 4.32 -4.37
C ALA A 102 -10.80 4.75 -3.25
N ARG A 103 -11.61 5.78 -3.48
CA ARG A 103 -12.65 6.23 -2.53
C ARG A 103 -13.65 5.13 -2.21
N THR A 104 -14.11 4.40 -3.22
CA THR A 104 -15.08 3.30 -3.03
C THR A 104 -14.46 2.13 -2.27
N LEU A 105 -13.21 1.78 -2.57
CA LEU A 105 -12.50 0.71 -1.86
C LEU A 105 -12.19 1.08 -0.41
N SER A 106 -11.99 2.36 -0.13
CA SER A 106 -11.73 2.86 1.23
C SER A 106 -12.99 3.09 2.06
N ALA A 107 -14.19 2.83 1.52
CA ALA A 107 -15.44 3.02 2.24
C ALA A 107 -15.74 1.91 3.26
N VAL A 108 -15.12 0.74 3.16
CA VAL A 108 -15.26 -0.34 4.15
C VAL A 108 -14.20 -0.16 5.21
N LEU A 109 -14.62 0.07 6.44
CA LEU A 109 -13.75 0.40 7.57
C LEU A 109 -13.66 -0.77 8.56
N ILE A 110 -12.48 -0.96 9.14
CA ILE A 110 -12.19 -1.98 10.14
C ILE A 110 -11.76 -1.32 11.45
N PRO A 111 -12.37 -1.68 12.59
CA PRO A 111 -11.93 -1.25 13.91
C PRO A 111 -10.67 -2.00 14.38
N PHE A 112 -9.88 -1.33 15.21
CA PHE A 112 -8.77 -1.88 15.97
C PHE A 112 -8.94 -1.52 17.45
N GLY A 113 -8.64 -2.46 18.33
CA GLY A 113 -8.46 -2.23 19.75
C GLY A 113 -7.07 -1.65 20.07
N ASP A 114 -6.87 -1.33 21.34
CA ASP A 114 -5.65 -0.72 21.88
C ASP A 114 -4.40 -1.62 21.71
N ASP A 115 -4.59 -2.93 21.56
CA ASP A 115 -3.53 -3.91 21.32
C ASP A 115 -3.31 -4.25 19.84
N TYR A 116 -3.92 -3.47 18.93
CA TYR A 116 -4.00 -3.73 17.49
C TYR A 116 -4.70 -5.04 17.11
N LEU A 117 -5.51 -5.62 18.00
CA LEU A 117 -6.42 -6.68 17.61
C LEU A 117 -7.61 -6.10 16.84
N ILE A 118 -8.08 -6.89 15.88
CA ILE A 118 -9.30 -6.61 15.15
C ILE A 118 -10.42 -7.35 15.88
N PRO A 119 -11.40 -6.64 16.49
CA PRO A 119 -12.48 -7.26 17.25
C PRO A 119 -13.58 -7.83 16.32
N LEU A 120 -13.20 -8.67 15.35
CA LEU A 120 -14.09 -9.32 14.40
C LEU A 120 -13.83 -10.82 14.35
N LYS A 121 -14.87 -11.60 14.04
CA LYS A 121 -14.75 -13.05 13.86
C LYS A 121 -13.77 -13.39 12.73
N ARG A 122 -12.94 -14.42 12.97
CA ARG A 122 -11.91 -14.92 12.05
C ARG A 122 -10.94 -13.83 11.55
N ALA A 123 -10.76 -12.76 12.32
CA ALA A 123 -9.71 -11.80 12.01
C ALA A 123 -8.33 -12.42 12.29
N PRO A 124 -7.35 -12.26 11.39
CA PRO A 124 -5.98 -12.71 11.64
C PRO A 124 -5.30 -11.83 12.68
N ASP A 125 -4.27 -12.36 13.33
CA ASP A 125 -3.33 -11.54 14.10
C ASP A 125 -2.48 -10.71 13.13
N VAL A 126 -2.61 -9.40 13.20
CA VAL A 126 -1.91 -8.43 12.33
C VAL A 126 -1.02 -7.47 13.12
N ARG A 127 -0.81 -7.73 14.41
CA ARG A 127 -0.15 -6.77 15.32
C ARG A 127 1.23 -6.36 14.83
N GLU A 128 2.04 -7.33 14.40
CA GLU A 128 3.39 -7.05 13.87
C GLU A 128 3.35 -6.26 12.55
N ALA A 129 2.40 -6.56 11.66
CA ALA A 129 2.23 -5.79 10.43
C ALA A 129 1.86 -4.33 10.71
N ILE A 130 0.99 -4.07 11.70
CA ILE A 130 0.60 -2.71 12.09
C ILE A 130 1.73 -1.98 12.81
N LYS A 131 2.45 -2.63 13.73
CA LYS A 131 3.61 -2.04 14.43
C LYS A 131 4.69 -1.55 13.47
N GLN A 132 4.94 -2.27 12.37
CA GLN A 132 5.92 -1.86 11.36
C GLN A 132 5.53 -0.60 10.59
N VAL A 133 4.25 -0.25 10.54
CA VAL A 133 3.75 0.93 9.81
C VAL A 133 3.49 2.09 10.76
N ARG A 134 2.71 1.85 11.82
CA ARG A 134 2.21 2.87 12.76
C ARG A 134 3.09 3.05 14.00
N GLY A 135 3.98 2.10 14.31
CA GLY A 135 4.75 2.08 15.55
C GLY A 135 3.97 1.48 16.73
N LEU A 136 4.50 1.63 17.94
CA LEU A 136 4.05 0.94 19.15
C LEU A 136 2.89 1.60 19.91
N SER A 137 2.34 2.72 19.44
CA SER A 137 1.29 3.47 20.15
C SER A 137 -0.07 2.74 20.08
N GLY A 138 -0.37 2.00 21.14
CA GLY A 138 -1.55 1.15 21.30
C GLY A 138 -2.86 1.89 21.58
N GLU A 139 -3.17 2.94 20.83
CA GLU A 139 -4.54 3.50 20.84
C GLU A 139 -5.33 2.87 19.70
N GLY A 140 -6.53 2.35 20.03
CA GLY A 140 -7.49 1.83 19.08
C GLY A 140 -7.86 2.87 18.01
N PHE A 141 -8.15 2.39 16.80
CA PHE A 141 -8.41 3.25 15.66
C PHE A 141 -9.33 2.56 14.65
N VAL A 142 -9.77 3.31 13.66
CA VAL A 142 -10.51 2.80 12.50
C VAL A 142 -9.75 3.16 11.24
N THR A 143 -9.57 2.18 10.36
CA THR A 143 -8.86 2.31 9.08
C THR A 143 -9.65 1.67 7.94
N PRO A 144 -9.46 2.09 6.68
CA PRO A 144 -9.96 1.33 5.54
C PRO A 144 -9.44 -0.12 5.53
N LEU A 145 -10.32 -1.06 5.17
CA LEU A 145 -9.93 -2.46 4.92
C LEU A 145 -8.89 -2.55 3.79
N SER A 146 -9.00 -1.69 2.77
CA SER A 146 -8.04 -1.61 1.66
C SER A 146 -6.62 -1.22 2.11
N ASP A 147 -6.50 -0.47 3.20
CA ASP A 147 -5.21 -0.12 3.80
C ASP A 147 -4.66 -1.30 4.60
N LEU A 148 -5.49 -1.90 5.45
CA LEU A 148 -5.13 -3.12 6.19
C LEU A 148 -4.62 -4.25 5.28
N LEU A 149 -5.31 -4.53 4.17
CA LEU A 149 -4.87 -5.54 3.21
C LEU A 149 -3.52 -5.19 2.56
N GLY A 150 -3.25 -3.90 2.38
CA GLY A 150 -1.94 -3.42 1.93
C GLY A 150 -0.84 -3.63 2.97
N PHE A 151 -1.11 -3.35 4.25
CA PHE A 151 -0.16 -3.58 5.34
C PHE A 151 0.20 -5.06 5.47
N ILE A 152 -0.81 -5.94 5.47
CA ILE A 152 -0.62 -7.40 5.54
C ILE A 152 0.22 -7.87 4.36
N SER A 153 -0.11 -7.43 3.15
CA SER A 153 0.63 -7.84 1.94
C SER A 153 2.10 -7.40 1.99
N ALA A 154 2.37 -6.15 2.40
CA ALA A 154 3.74 -5.65 2.50
C ALA A 154 4.53 -6.35 3.61
N PHE A 155 3.89 -6.65 4.75
CA PHE A 155 4.51 -7.41 5.83
C PHE A 155 4.93 -8.80 5.37
N GLU A 156 4.07 -9.51 4.63
CA GLU A 156 4.40 -10.82 4.08
C GLU A 156 5.57 -10.75 3.07
N TRP A 157 5.62 -9.73 2.22
CA TRP A 157 6.76 -9.49 1.34
C TRP A 157 8.04 -9.22 2.12
N ARG A 158 7.98 -8.33 3.12
CA ARG A 158 9.13 -8.02 3.99
C ARG A 158 9.59 -9.24 4.78
N LYS A 159 8.70 -10.13 5.17
CA LYS A 159 9.05 -11.35 5.91
C LYS A 159 9.79 -12.35 5.04
N LYS A 160 9.34 -12.54 3.80
CA LYS A 160 9.91 -13.54 2.87
C LYS A 160 11.12 -13.03 2.09
N GLY A 161 11.18 -11.73 1.88
CA GLY A 161 12.08 -11.11 0.91
C GLY A 161 11.69 -11.46 -0.53
N ILE A 162 12.12 -10.61 -1.45
CA ILE A 162 11.98 -10.79 -2.89
C ILE A 162 13.35 -11.16 -3.42
N GLU A 163 13.45 -12.34 -4.02
CA GLU A 163 14.70 -12.82 -4.62
C GLU A 163 15.00 -12.05 -5.90
N VAL A 164 16.23 -11.57 -6.04
CA VAL A 164 16.66 -10.78 -7.19
C VAL A 164 17.93 -11.39 -7.78
N SER A 165 17.79 -11.96 -8.98
CA SER A 165 18.89 -12.64 -9.69
C SER A 165 20.11 -11.75 -9.97
N ALA A 166 19.91 -10.45 -10.16
CA ALA A 166 21.00 -9.50 -10.36
C ALA A 166 21.93 -9.36 -9.13
N LEU A 167 21.50 -9.84 -7.96
CA LEU A 167 22.30 -9.87 -6.73
C LEU A 167 23.02 -11.20 -6.51
N ALA A 168 22.96 -12.14 -7.47
CA ALA A 168 23.51 -13.50 -7.32
C ALA A 168 25.00 -13.50 -6.92
N GLY A 169 25.36 -14.19 -5.83
CA GLY A 169 26.73 -14.22 -5.31
C GLY A 169 27.07 -13.11 -4.31
N LEU A 170 26.14 -12.22 -3.98
CA LEU A 170 26.19 -11.46 -2.72
C LEU A 170 25.70 -12.35 -1.55
N GLN A 171 26.02 -11.94 -0.32
CA GLN A 171 25.60 -12.62 0.92
C GLN A 171 24.07 -12.80 0.96
N SER A 172 23.31 -11.73 0.70
CA SER A 172 21.87 -11.78 0.50
C SER A 172 21.53 -11.53 -0.97
N GLN A 173 20.75 -12.44 -1.56
CA GLN A 173 20.16 -12.28 -2.89
C GLN A 173 18.70 -11.81 -2.82
N ARG A 174 18.27 -11.37 -1.63
CA ARG A 174 16.88 -10.98 -1.33
C ARG A 174 16.80 -9.53 -0.88
N ILE A 175 15.76 -8.85 -1.36
CA ILE A 175 15.36 -7.52 -0.91
C ILE A 175 14.12 -7.62 -0.04
N TYR A 176 14.13 -6.95 1.10
CA TYR A 176 13.09 -6.95 2.11
C TYR A 176 12.41 -5.57 2.17
N PRO A 177 11.39 -5.32 1.33
CA PRO A 177 10.80 -3.99 1.21
C PRO A 177 9.97 -3.62 2.45
N HIS A 178 10.13 -2.40 2.95
CA HIS A 178 9.22 -1.82 3.94
C HIS A 178 7.89 -1.42 3.30
N TYR A 179 6.81 -1.31 4.09
CA TYR A 179 5.53 -0.81 3.57
C TYR A 179 5.67 0.61 2.98
N GLY A 180 5.10 0.80 1.79
CA GLY A 180 5.14 2.09 1.08
C GLY A 180 6.44 2.35 0.32
N VAL A 181 7.44 1.48 0.45
CA VAL A 181 8.65 1.49 -0.38
C VAL A 181 8.41 0.60 -1.60
N PHE A 182 8.78 1.08 -2.80
CA PHE A 182 8.51 0.35 -4.04
C PHE A 182 9.19 -1.03 -4.04
N PRO A 183 8.43 -2.14 -4.02
CA PRO A 183 9.02 -3.46 -3.99
C PRO A 183 9.47 -3.86 -5.40
N PRO A 184 10.64 -4.50 -5.56
CA PRO A 184 11.13 -4.92 -6.87
C PRO A 184 10.42 -6.18 -7.37
N THR A 185 9.09 -6.16 -7.55
CA THR A 185 8.31 -7.33 -8.02
C THR A 185 8.40 -7.56 -9.53
N ARG A 186 8.92 -6.58 -10.27
CA ARG A 186 9.28 -6.71 -11.69
C ARG A 186 10.79 -6.53 -11.82
N HIS A 187 11.45 -7.37 -12.61
CA HIS A 187 12.91 -7.37 -12.71
C HIS A 187 13.44 -6.82 -14.05
N ASP A 188 12.56 -6.40 -14.97
CA ASP A 188 12.97 -5.93 -16.31
C ASP A 188 13.95 -4.75 -16.25
N TYR A 189 13.66 -3.76 -15.40
CA TYR A 189 14.54 -2.59 -15.20
C TYR A 189 15.83 -2.95 -14.46
N VAL A 190 15.77 -3.97 -13.60
CA VAL A 190 16.92 -4.45 -12.82
C VAL A 190 17.96 -5.03 -13.77
N LYS A 191 17.52 -5.86 -14.73
CA LYS A 191 18.38 -6.43 -15.76
C LYS A 191 19.04 -5.35 -16.62
N LEU A 192 18.27 -4.34 -17.03
CA LEU A 192 18.82 -3.22 -17.80
C LEU A 192 19.98 -2.54 -17.07
N VAL A 193 19.82 -2.24 -15.78
CA VAL A 193 20.87 -1.61 -14.97
C VAL A 193 22.04 -2.57 -14.71
N ALA A 194 21.79 -3.88 -14.58
CA ALA A 194 22.84 -4.86 -14.38
C ALA A 194 23.74 -5.04 -15.62
N ASP A 195 23.15 -4.98 -16.82
CA ASP A 195 23.82 -5.36 -18.07
C ASP A 195 24.41 -4.18 -18.84
N MET A 196 23.86 -2.96 -18.71
CA MET A 196 24.30 -1.80 -19.49
C MET A 196 25.72 -1.38 -19.14
N PRO A 197 26.67 -1.25 -20.09
CA PRO A 197 28.05 -0.84 -19.80
C PRO A 197 28.14 0.38 -18.88
N LEU A 198 29.08 0.35 -17.92
CA LEU A 198 29.38 1.57 -17.16
C LEU A 198 30.09 2.56 -18.08
N PRO A 199 29.88 3.88 -17.93
CA PRO A 199 30.65 4.88 -18.66
C PRO A 199 32.15 4.77 -18.34
N ASP A 200 33.02 5.00 -19.32
CA ASP A 200 34.48 4.97 -19.15
C ASP A 200 34.96 5.90 -18.01
N SER A 201 34.24 7.00 -17.76
CA SER A 201 34.52 7.92 -16.64
C SER A 201 34.46 7.26 -15.25
N MET A 202 33.82 6.08 -15.13
CA MET A 202 33.76 5.33 -13.87
C MET A 202 35.11 4.71 -13.48
N GLU A 203 36.08 4.65 -14.40
CA GLU A 203 37.46 4.23 -14.11
C GLU A 203 38.24 5.29 -13.32
N SER A 204 37.98 6.58 -13.60
CA SER A 204 38.69 7.70 -12.95
C SER A 204 37.93 8.28 -11.75
N ASP A 205 36.61 8.42 -11.86
CA ASP A 205 35.73 9.03 -10.85
C ASP A 205 34.52 8.13 -10.58
N SER A 206 34.75 7.06 -9.82
CA SER A 206 33.78 5.99 -9.58
C SER A 206 32.69 6.37 -8.57
N VAL A 207 31.90 7.41 -8.88
CA VAL A 207 30.80 7.93 -8.05
C VAL A 207 29.48 7.85 -8.81
N ALA A 208 28.47 7.24 -8.20
CA ALA A 208 27.10 7.24 -8.71
C ALA A 208 26.10 7.80 -7.69
N PHE A 209 25.01 8.37 -8.19
CA PHE A 209 23.89 8.82 -7.38
C PHE A 209 22.65 7.99 -7.67
N ASP A 210 22.06 7.37 -6.65
CA ASP A 210 20.79 6.66 -6.73
C ASP A 210 19.69 7.53 -6.10
N ILE A 211 18.90 8.19 -6.94
CA ILE A 211 17.88 9.18 -6.52
C ILE A 211 16.51 8.51 -6.46
N GLY A 212 15.90 8.50 -5.28
CA GLY A 212 14.71 7.69 -5.01
C GLY A 212 15.06 6.23 -4.79
N THR A 213 16.12 5.98 -4.01
CA THR A 213 16.73 4.65 -3.84
C THR A 213 15.74 3.57 -3.38
N GLY A 214 14.67 3.96 -2.70
CA GLY A 214 13.60 3.05 -2.30
C GLY A 214 14.12 1.92 -1.41
N THR A 215 14.25 0.72 -1.98
CA THR A 215 14.76 -0.46 -1.28
C THR A 215 16.28 -0.57 -1.25
N GLY A 216 17.00 0.31 -1.94
CA GLY A 216 18.46 0.21 -2.11
C GLY A 216 18.90 -0.75 -3.22
N LEU A 217 17.96 -1.34 -3.97
CA LEU A 217 18.28 -2.38 -4.96
C LEU A 217 19.24 -1.88 -6.06
N LEU A 218 18.96 -0.72 -6.66
CA LEU A 218 19.81 -0.20 -7.74
C LEU A 218 21.18 0.23 -7.21
N ALA A 219 21.24 0.86 -6.03
CA ALA A 219 22.50 1.12 -5.35
C ALA A 219 23.33 -0.16 -5.12
N ALA A 220 22.70 -1.26 -4.66
CA ALA A 220 23.38 -2.53 -4.43
C ALA A 220 23.93 -3.13 -5.74
N ILE A 221 23.19 -3.00 -6.85
CA ILE A 221 23.63 -3.42 -8.17
C ILE A 221 24.84 -2.59 -8.63
N LEU A 222 24.79 -1.26 -8.48
CA LEU A 222 25.90 -0.39 -8.86
C LEU A 222 27.19 -0.72 -8.08
N VAL A 223 27.08 -0.92 -6.76
CA VAL A 223 28.22 -1.36 -5.93
C VAL A 223 28.76 -2.71 -6.40
N ARG A 224 27.87 -3.69 -6.66
CA ARG A 224 28.25 -5.00 -7.19
C ARG A 224 28.98 -4.90 -8.53
N ARG A 225 28.61 -3.95 -9.37
CA ARG A 225 29.23 -3.69 -10.68
C ARG A 225 30.59 -2.98 -10.58
N GLY A 226 31.08 -2.70 -9.38
CA GLY A 226 32.38 -2.10 -9.14
C GLY A 226 32.36 -0.57 -9.02
N VAL A 227 31.18 0.05 -8.90
CA VAL A 227 31.12 1.50 -8.61
C VAL A 227 31.66 1.73 -7.19
N GLY A 228 32.75 2.49 -7.09
CA GLY A 228 33.50 2.67 -5.85
C GLY A 228 32.73 3.40 -4.75
N ARG A 229 31.87 4.37 -5.12
CA ARG A 229 31.01 5.09 -4.18
C ARG A 229 29.61 5.31 -4.76
N VAL A 230 28.59 4.90 -4.03
CA VAL A 230 27.19 5.19 -4.36
C VAL A 230 26.57 6.08 -3.30
N ILE A 231 26.01 7.21 -3.71
CA ILE A 231 25.25 8.14 -2.87
C ILE A 231 23.77 7.91 -3.14
N ALA A 232 23.12 7.19 -2.23
CA ALA A 232 21.70 6.87 -2.33
C ALA A 232 20.86 7.89 -1.54
N THR A 233 19.80 8.42 -2.16
CA THR A 233 18.92 9.44 -1.57
C THR A 233 17.46 9.08 -1.74
N ASP A 234 16.63 9.47 -0.77
CA ASP A 234 15.17 9.35 -0.86
C ASP A 234 14.51 10.46 -0.03
N LEU A 235 13.31 10.88 -0.43
CA LEU A 235 12.52 11.83 0.35
C LEU A 235 11.87 11.17 1.56
N MET A 236 11.64 9.86 1.51
CA MET A 236 10.94 9.11 2.55
C MET A 236 11.94 8.52 3.57
N PRO A 237 11.89 8.91 4.85
CA PRO A 237 12.77 8.34 5.87
C PRO A 237 12.64 6.81 6.01
N ARG A 238 11.46 6.26 5.73
CA ARG A 238 11.23 4.81 5.72
C ARG A 238 11.98 4.11 4.57
N ALA A 239 12.11 4.73 3.40
CA ALA A 239 12.89 4.20 2.29
C ALA A 239 14.39 4.20 2.61
N ILE A 240 14.90 5.28 3.21
CA ILE A 240 16.30 5.33 3.67
C ILE A 240 16.61 4.19 4.64
N ARG A 241 15.77 3.99 5.67
CA ARG A 241 15.92 2.86 6.61
C ARG A 241 15.80 1.51 5.91
N CYS A 242 14.86 1.38 4.96
CA CYS A 242 14.71 0.17 4.17
C CYS A 242 15.98 -0.16 3.39
N ALA A 243 16.59 0.81 2.73
CA ALA A 243 17.85 0.62 2.01
C ALA A 243 18.98 0.21 2.97
N GLN A 244 19.15 0.92 4.08
CA GLN A 244 20.16 0.60 5.10
C GLN A 244 20.02 -0.84 5.62
N GLU A 245 18.82 -1.24 6.05
CA GLU A 245 18.55 -2.59 6.54
C GLU A 245 18.78 -3.68 5.47
N ASN A 246 18.66 -3.36 4.17
CA ASN A 246 18.97 -4.31 3.10
C ASN A 246 20.48 -4.43 2.86
N PHE A 247 21.25 -3.35 3.03
CA PHE A 247 22.71 -3.37 2.91
C PHE A 247 23.41 -4.03 4.12
N GLU A 248 22.77 -4.01 5.29
CA GLU A 248 23.27 -4.68 6.50
C GLU A 248 23.09 -6.22 6.50
N ARG A 249 22.29 -6.77 5.57
CA ARG A 249 21.92 -8.19 5.49
C ARG A 249 22.79 -8.99 4.53
#